data_AF-A0A4D4JY11-F1
#
_entry.id   AF-A0A4D4JY11-F1
#
_cell.length_a   1.000
_cell.length_b   1.000
_cell.length_c   1.000
_cell.angle_alpha   90.00
_cell.angle_beta   90.00
_cell.angle_gamma   90.00
#
_symmetry.space_group_name_H-M   'P 1'
#
loop_
_entity.id
_entity.type
_entity.pdbx_description
1 polymer ?
#
loop_
_entity_poly.entity_id
_entity_poly.type
_entity_poly.pdbx_seq_one_letter_code
_entity_poly.pdbx_strand_id
1 'polypeptide(L)'
;MSGRPNRVMLAGSGPTPERRLFVAHDVKPDEKRVGPHEHLGREHVLALLPLSPVWPAQDYTNGRTLGRNRLIGAGQILDWLLTHAGDGWQARWRAADADRGKDWIEQVLAQTDNGHSYQGRRSTLLSGLNSMFISRIVLPDYEFMRNYKAMALFKDVQRMFPPGTLEQMRRHGSELGMTGRHA
;
A
#
# COMPACT_ATOMS: atom_id res chain seq x y z
N MET A 1 1.37 20.54 -69.20
CA MET A 1 1.69 20.86 -67.79
C MET A 1 0.41 21.29 -67.10
N SER A 2 0.03 20.61 -66.01
CA SER A 2 -1.07 20.86 -65.05
C SER A 2 -1.61 19.48 -64.68
N GLY A 3 -1.58 18.95 -63.46
CA GLY A 3 -1.46 19.51 -62.13
C GLY A 3 -2.41 18.67 -61.27
N ARG A 4 -1.88 17.65 -60.59
CA ARG A 4 -2.68 16.67 -59.80
C ARG A 4 -3.45 17.39 -58.67
N PRO A 5 -4.75 17.11 -58.45
CA PRO A 5 -5.40 17.50 -57.22
C PRO A 5 -5.14 16.47 -56.10
N ASN A 6 -5.02 17.03 -54.91
CA ASN A 6 -4.39 16.50 -53.72
C ASN A 6 -5.37 15.67 -52.87
N ARG A 7 -4.80 14.74 -52.12
CA ARG A 7 -5.43 13.80 -51.18
C ARG A 7 -6.03 14.55 -49.98
N VAL A 8 -7.32 14.36 -49.67
CA VAL A 8 -7.90 14.74 -48.38
C VAL A 8 -8.04 13.49 -47.51
N MET A 9 -7.21 13.44 -46.46
CA MET A 9 -7.29 12.49 -45.37
C MET A 9 -8.36 12.98 -44.38
N LEU A 10 -9.42 12.19 -44.16
CA LEU A 10 -10.31 12.38 -43.01
C LEU A 10 -9.69 11.67 -41.80
N ALA A 11 -8.79 12.36 -41.11
CA ALA A 11 -8.34 11.97 -39.78
C ALA A 11 -9.36 12.47 -38.75
N GLY A 12 -10.33 11.62 -38.41
CA GLY A 12 -11.19 11.81 -37.25
C GLY A 12 -10.43 11.51 -35.96
N SER A 13 -9.50 12.37 -35.57
CA SER A 13 -8.84 12.31 -34.26
C SER A 13 -9.67 13.05 -33.22
N GLY A 14 -10.80 12.46 -32.81
CA GLY A 14 -11.41 12.85 -31.54
C GLY A 14 -10.46 12.51 -30.38
N PRO A 15 -10.45 13.28 -29.29
CA PRO A 15 -9.63 12.94 -28.13
C PRO A 15 -10.00 11.55 -27.65
N THR A 16 -9.03 10.65 -27.62
CA THR A 16 -9.18 9.33 -27.02
C THR A 16 -9.67 9.55 -25.59
N PRO A 17 -10.85 9.07 -25.19
CA PRO A 17 -11.32 9.27 -23.84
C PRO A 17 -10.26 8.72 -22.89
N GLU A 18 -9.80 9.56 -21.95
CA GLU A 18 -8.88 9.13 -20.92
C GLU A 18 -9.45 7.85 -20.31
N ARG A 19 -8.74 6.75 -20.53
CA ARG A 19 -9.12 5.43 -20.05
C ARG A 19 -8.93 5.48 -18.54
N ARG A 20 -9.94 5.99 -17.82
CA ARG A 20 -10.00 5.96 -16.36
C ARG A 20 -10.04 4.50 -15.97
N LEU A 21 -8.85 4.02 -15.66
CA LEU A 21 -8.49 2.71 -15.15
C LEU A 21 -9.39 2.20 -14.04
N PHE A 22 -10.01 3.13 -13.33
CA PHE A 22 -10.87 2.88 -12.22
C PHE A 22 -12.06 3.84 -12.28
N VAL A 23 -13.26 3.30 -12.10
CA VAL A 23 -14.44 4.10 -11.81
C VAL A 23 -14.28 4.64 -10.39
N ALA A 24 -14.45 5.94 -10.20
CA ALA A 24 -14.56 6.51 -8.87
C ALA A 24 -15.91 6.08 -8.30
N HIS A 25 -15.89 5.05 -7.46
CA HIS A 25 -17.04 4.74 -6.61
C HIS A 25 -17.01 5.72 -5.43
N ASP A 26 -18.16 6.29 -5.08
CA ASP A 26 -18.35 7.11 -3.88
C ASP A 26 -18.29 6.21 -2.63
N VAL A 27 -17.10 5.67 -2.36
CA VAL A 27 -16.82 4.85 -1.19
C VAL A 27 -16.59 5.80 -0.03
N LYS A 28 -17.61 5.97 0.80
CA LYS A 28 -17.47 6.73 2.04
C LYS A 28 -16.53 6.01 3.00
N PRO A 29 -15.57 6.71 3.62
CA PRO A 29 -14.70 6.11 4.63
C PRO A 29 -15.53 5.63 5.82
N ASP A 30 -15.24 4.41 6.29
CA ASP A 30 -15.84 3.88 7.50
C ASP A 30 -15.06 4.41 8.72
N GLU A 31 -15.58 5.47 9.32
CA GLU A 31 -14.98 6.12 10.49
C GLU A 31 -14.88 5.22 11.72
N LYS A 32 -15.65 4.11 11.77
CA LYS A 32 -15.63 3.16 12.88
C LYS A 32 -14.70 1.98 12.64
N ARG A 33 -14.13 1.87 11.43
CA ARG A 33 -13.24 0.77 11.05
C ARG A 33 -11.98 0.80 11.91
N VAL A 34 -11.76 -0.23 12.71
CA VAL A 34 -10.55 -0.40 13.55
C VAL A 34 -9.97 -1.81 13.39
N GLY A 35 -8.66 -1.92 13.63
CA GLY A 35 -7.95 -3.19 13.60
C GLY A 35 -8.22 -4.05 14.83
N PRO A 36 -8.00 -5.38 14.78
CA PRO A 36 -8.10 -6.25 15.96
C PRO A 36 -7.04 -5.95 17.04
N HIS A 37 -6.04 -5.12 16.72
CA HIS A 37 -4.92 -4.80 17.59
C HIS A 37 -4.91 -3.33 18.02
N GLU A 38 -6.06 -2.65 17.94
CA GLU A 38 -6.21 -1.20 18.12
C GLU A 38 -5.53 -0.65 19.39
N HIS A 39 -5.57 -1.39 20.49
CA HIS A 39 -5.07 -0.97 21.80
C HIS A 39 -3.83 -1.75 22.26
N LEU A 40 -3.18 -2.53 21.39
CA LEU A 40 -1.92 -3.16 21.76
C LEU A 40 -0.83 -2.10 21.98
N GLY A 41 -0.04 -2.26 23.03
CA GLY A 41 1.17 -1.44 23.21
C GLY A 41 2.18 -1.66 22.08
N ARG A 42 3.04 -0.67 21.83
CA ARG A 42 4.08 -0.69 20.78
C ARG A 42 4.88 -2.00 20.75
N GLU A 43 5.39 -2.43 21.90
CA GLU A 43 6.20 -3.66 21.99
C GLU A 43 5.39 -4.91 21.59
N HIS A 44 4.11 -4.97 21.97
CA HIS A 44 3.23 -6.07 21.59
C HIS A 44 2.92 -6.05 20.10
N VAL A 45 2.76 -4.86 19.49
CA VAL A 45 2.62 -4.74 18.03
C VAL A 45 3.88 -5.27 17.34
N LEU A 46 5.06 -4.87 17.79
CA LEU A 46 6.33 -5.33 17.19
C LEU A 46 6.54 -6.84 17.35
N ALA A 47 6.13 -7.41 18.48
CA ALA A 47 6.17 -8.86 18.72
C ALA A 47 5.14 -9.64 17.87
N LEU A 48 4.06 -8.98 17.43
CA LEU A 48 3.03 -9.60 16.58
C LEU A 48 3.49 -9.74 15.13
N LEU A 49 4.23 -8.77 14.57
CA LEU A 49 4.56 -8.76 13.13
C LEU A 49 5.26 -10.03 12.64
N PRO A 50 6.22 -10.63 13.39
CA PRO A 50 6.87 -11.87 13.01
C PRO A 50 5.95 -13.09 12.92
N LEU A 51 4.75 -13.03 13.51
CA LEU A 51 3.77 -14.11 13.48
C LEU A 51 2.95 -14.13 12.18
N SER A 52 3.14 -13.15 11.30
CA SER A 52 2.45 -13.08 10.02
C SER A 52 2.86 -14.23 9.08
N PRO A 53 1.93 -14.86 8.33
CA PRO A 53 2.26 -15.93 7.38
C PRO A 53 3.16 -15.47 6.22
N VAL A 54 3.26 -14.16 5.99
CA VAL A 54 4.13 -13.55 4.97
C VAL A 54 5.36 -12.91 5.56
N TRP A 55 5.69 -13.26 6.82
CA TRP A 55 6.96 -12.87 7.42
C TRP A 55 8.13 -13.51 6.64
N PRO A 56 9.24 -12.80 6.40
CA PRO A 56 10.35 -13.37 5.66
C PRO A 56 10.94 -14.56 6.40
N ALA A 57 11.28 -15.63 5.67
CA ALA A 57 11.91 -16.80 6.27
C ALA A 57 13.27 -16.43 6.90
N GLN A 58 13.58 -17.05 8.04
CA GLN A 58 14.74 -16.67 8.86
C GLN A 58 15.96 -17.58 8.63
N ASP A 59 15.84 -18.58 7.76
CA ASP A 59 16.86 -19.54 7.38
C ASP A 59 18.02 -18.90 6.60
N TYR A 60 17.76 -17.85 5.81
CA TYR A 60 18.80 -17.15 5.05
C TYR A 60 19.00 -15.68 5.45
N THR A 61 20.20 -15.14 5.18
CA THR A 61 20.64 -13.80 5.60
C THR A 61 19.74 -12.68 5.06
N ASN A 62 19.30 -12.79 3.81
CA ASN A 62 18.41 -11.78 3.22
C ASN A 62 17.06 -11.74 3.95
N GLY A 63 16.51 -12.89 4.36
CA GLY A 63 15.23 -12.97 5.05
C GLY A 63 15.30 -12.43 6.46
N ARG A 64 16.40 -12.72 7.19
CA ARG A 64 16.70 -12.07 8.48
C ARG A 64 16.81 -10.55 8.34
N THR A 65 17.53 -10.07 7.33
CA THR A 65 17.69 -8.64 7.06
C THR A 65 16.35 -7.97 6.75
N LEU A 66 15.51 -8.61 5.91
CA LEU A 66 14.18 -8.11 5.58
C LEU A 66 13.28 -8.06 6.81
N GLY A 67 13.27 -9.11 7.64
CA GLY A 67 12.51 -9.16 8.89
C GLY A 67 12.94 -8.04 9.85
N ARG A 68 14.25 -7.84 10.02
CA ARG A 68 14.80 -6.74 10.81
C ARG A 68 14.36 -5.37 10.28
N ASN A 69 14.42 -5.17 8.97
CA ASN A 69 14.01 -3.90 8.35
C ASN A 69 12.51 -3.63 8.53
N ARG A 70 11.66 -4.68 8.46
CA ARG A 70 10.24 -4.57 8.77
C ARG A 70 9.99 -4.11 10.22
N LEU A 71 10.70 -4.70 11.19
CA LEU A 71 10.61 -4.29 12.59
C LEU A 71 11.08 -2.87 12.82
N ILE A 72 12.24 -2.48 12.25
CA ILE A 72 12.77 -1.11 12.36
C ILE A 72 11.77 -0.12 11.79
N GLY A 73 11.31 -0.34 10.55
CA GLY A 73 10.37 0.57 9.89
C GLY A 73 9.05 0.68 10.64
N ALA A 74 8.50 -0.43 11.13
CA ALA A 74 7.26 -0.41 11.92
C ALA A 74 7.46 0.34 13.24
N GLY A 75 8.58 0.12 13.93
CA GLY A 75 8.92 0.83 15.17
C GLY A 75 8.94 2.34 14.97
N GLN A 76 9.59 2.81 13.91
CA GLN A 76 9.65 4.23 13.56
C GLN A 76 8.27 4.84 13.31
N ILE A 77 7.38 4.12 12.62
CA ILE A 77 6.00 4.57 12.37
C ILE A 77 5.20 4.61 13.67
N LEU A 78 5.33 3.59 14.52
CA LEU A 78 4.64 3.52 15.81
C LEU A 78 5.10 4.65 16.74
N ASP A 79 6.41 4.92 16.79
CA ASP A 79 6.98 6.03 17.56
C ASP A 79 6.43 7.38 17.09
N TRP A 80 6.34 7.57 15.77
CA TRP A 80 5.71 8.77 15.21
C TRP A 80 4.20 8.83 15.53
N LEU A 81 3.45 7.74 15.42
CA LEU A 81 2.02 7.70 15.77
C LEU A 81 1.76 8.01 17.24
N LEU A 82 2.69 7.65 18.13
CA LEU A 82 2.58 7.98 19.56
C LEU A 82 2.63 9.50 19.83
N THR A 83 3.13 10.30 18.89
CA THR A 83 3.14 11.77 18.99
C THR A 83 1.79 12.42 18.67
N HIS A 84 0.84 11.66 18.10
CA HIS A 84 -0.50 12.13 17.75
C HIS A 84 -1.52 11.70 18.80
N ALA A 85 -2.59 12.48 18.96
CA ALA A 85 -3.67 12.16 19.90
C ALA A 85 -4.47 10.91 19.46
N GLY A 86 -5.00 10.15 20.41
CA GLY A 86 -5.89 9.02 20.16
C GLY A 86 -5.66 7.82 21.08
N ASP A 87 -6.73 7.10 21.40
CA ASP A 87 -6.70 5.98 22.35
C ASP A 87 -6.22 4.66 21.74
N GLY A 88 -6.05 4.62 20.41
CA GLY A 88 -5.58 3.45 19.68
C GLY A 88 -4.88 3.81 18.37
N TRP A 89 -4.35 2.81 17.68
CA TRP A 89 -3.53 3.00 16.49
C TRP A 89 -4.30 3.62 15.33
N GLN A 90 -5.54 3.22 15.09
CA GLN A 90 -6.35 3.83 14.05
C GLN A 90 -6.73 5.27 14.39
N ALA A 91 -7.07 5.54 15.66
CA ALA A 91 -7.36 6.91 16.10
C ALA A 91 -6.15 7.84 15.88
N ARG A 92 -4.95 7.38 16.21
CA ARG A 92 -3.68 8.10 15.99
C ARG A 92 -3.37 8.29 14.51
N TRP A 93 -3.59 7.26 13.70
CA TRP A 93 -3.43 7.32 12.25
C TRP A 93 -4.31 8.41 11.63
N ARG A 94 -5.58 8.49 12.06
CA ARG A 94 -6.52 9.54 11.64
C ARG A 94 -6.15 10.92 12.15
N ALA A 95 -5.76 11.04 13.41
CA ALA A 95 -5.34 12.31 14.00
C ALA A 95 -4.10 12.89 13.30
N ALA A 96 -3.24 12.01 12.79
CA ALA A 96 -2.08 12.37 11.98
C ALA A 96 -2.42 12.71 10.52
N ASP A 97 -3.68 12.58 10.10
CA ASP A 97 -4.16 12.76 8.73
C ASP A 97 -3.38 11.92 7.69
N ALA A 98 -2.94 10.72 8.11
CA ALA A 98 -1.99 9.90 7.38
C ALA A 98 -2.54 9.33 6.06
N ASP A 99 -3.85 9.36 5.85
CA ASP A 99 -4.51 8.94 4.60
C ASP A 99 -4.47 10.00 3.49
N ARG A 100 -4.26 11.29 3.81
CA ARG A 100 -4.30 12.38 2.81
C ARG A 100 -3.05 12.52 1.96
N GLY A 101 -2.02 11.73 2.21
CA GLY A 101 -0.79 11.81 1.44
C GLY A 101 0.33 10.99 2.02
N LYS A 102 1.53 11.20 1.47
CA LYS A 102 2.75 10.51 1.89
C LYS A 102 3.75 11.43 2.58
N ASP A 103 3.38 12.68 2.84
CA ASP A 103 4.31 13.69 3.38
C ASP A 103 4.77 13.33 4.80
N TRP A 104 3.93 12.64 5.56
CA TRP A 104 4.31 12.09 6.87
C TRP A 104 5.49 11.12 6.79
N ILE A 105 5.71 10.44 5.65
CA ILE A 105 6.89 9.59 5.46
C ILE A 105 8.17 10.41 5.59
N GLU A 106 8.20 11.61 5.01
CA GLU A 106 9.37 12.49 5.12
C GLU A 106 9.56 12.99 6.56
N GLN A 107 8.48 13.22 7.29
CA GLN A 107 8.53 13.59 8.71
C GLN A 107 9.17 12.47 9.55
N VAL A 108 8.76 11.22 9.34
CA VAL A 108 9.36 10.06 10.02
C VAL A 108 10.83 9.91 9.63
N LEU A 109 11.15 10.00 8.33
CA LEU A 109 12.52 9.85 7.85
C LEU A 109 13.46 10.94 8.39
N ALA A 110 12.96 12.17 8.58
CA ALA A 110 13.72 13.27 9.17
C ALA A 110 14.07 13.01 10.65
N GLN A 111 13.20 12.33 11.39
CA GLN A 111 13.42 12.00 12.81
C GLN A 111 14.39 10.83 13.02
N THR A 112 14.63 10.03 11.98
CA THR A 112 15.38 8.76 12.08
C THR A 112 16.67 8.76 11.26
N ASP A 113 17.30 9.93 11.08
CA ASP A 113 18.58 9.97 10.37
C ASP A 113 19.67 9.25 11.16
N ASN A 114 20.31 8.29 10.50
CA ASN A 114 21.28 7.37 11.09
C ASN A 114 22.48 7.12 10.17
N GLY A 115 22.72 8.03 9.21
CA GLY A 115 23.84 7.93 8.27
C GLY A 115 23.62 6.93 7.12
N HIS A 116 22.48 6.25 7.06
CA HIS A 116 22.10 5.45 5.89
C HIS A 116 21.53 6.30 4.76
N SER A 117 21.69 5.80 3.52
CA SER A 117 21.12 6.43 2.34
C SER A 117 19.61 6.63 2.49
N TYR A 118 19.11 7.76 1.98
CA TYR A 118 17.69 8.09 2.01
C TYR A 118 16.82 6.95 1.45
N GLN A 119 17.23 6.38 0.31
CA GLN A 119 16.54 5.27 -0.35
C GLN A 119 16.48 4.02 0.53
N GLY A 120 17.55 3.71 1.26
CA GLY A 120 17.60 2.58 2.20
C GLY A 120 16.66 2.78 3.39
N ARG A 121 16.66 3.98 3.97
CA ARG A 121 15.75 4.35 5.06
C ARG A 121 14.29 4.31 4.62
N ARG A 122 13.98 4.90 3.46
CA ARG A 122 12.65 4.87 2.85
C ARG A 122 12.18 3.44 2.61
N SER A 123 13.01 2.58 2.03
CA SER A 123 12.68 1.18 1.78
C SER A 123 12.38 0.41 3.08
N THR A 124 13.16 0.67 4.13
CA THR A 124 12.97 0.11 5.47
C THR A 124 11.62 0.53 6.05
N LEU A 125 11.31 1.82 6.00
CA LEU A 125 10.04 2.37 6.49
C LEU A 125 8.83 1.76 5.76
N LEU A 126 8.87 1.72 4.43
CA LEU A 126 7.79 1.16 3.61
C LEU A 126 7.59 -0.35 3.84
N SER A 127 8.68 -1.08 4.12
CA SER A 127 8.60 -2.50 4.48
C SER A 127 7.90 -2.70 5.82
N GLY A 128 8.18 -1.83 6.80
CA GLY A 128 7.46 -1.79 8.08
C GLY A 128 5.98 -1.46 7.90
N LEU A 129 5.67 -0.41 7.13
CA LEU A 129 4.30 0.00 6.83
C LEU A 129 3.47 -1.13 6.20
N ASN A 130 4.03 -1.84 5.21
CA ASN A 130 3.34 -2.98 4.60
C ASN A 130 3.03 -4.07 5.64
N SER A 131 3.96 -4.33 6.57
CA SER A 131 3.77 -5.33 7.62
C SER A 131 2.65 -4.94 8.60
N MET A 132 2.52 -3.64 8.90
CA MET A 132 1.43 -3.11 9.70
C MET A 132 0.07 -3.25 9.00
N PHE A 133 -0.01 -3.00 7.69
CA PHE A 133 -1.25 -3.20 6.92
C PHE A 133 -1.67 -4.67 6.86
N ILE A 134 -0.72 -5.56 6.59
CA ILE A 134 -0.97 -7.02 6.58
C ILE A 134 -1.47 -7.49 7.94
N SER A 135 -0.85 -7.00 9.02
CA SER A 135 -1.21 -7.35 10.39
C SER A 135 -2.41 -6.54 10.90
N ARG A 136 -3.03 -5.71 10.07
CA ARG A 136 -4.22 -4.90 10.40
C ARG A 136 -4.04 -4.03 11.65
N ILE A 137 -2.84 -3.48 11.86
CA ILE A 137 -2.56 -2.53 12.95
C ILE A 137 -3.25 -1.19 12.68
N VAL A 138 -3.13 -0.73 11.45
CA VAL A 138 -3.86 0.42 10.90
C VAL A 138 -4.53 -0.01 9.59
N LEU A 139 -5.68 0.58 9.32
CA LEU A 139 -6.54 0.29 8.19
C LEU A 139 -6.67 1.56 7.35
N PRO A 140 -5.77 1.75 6.36
CA PRO A 140 -5.81 2.93 5.52
C PRO A 140 -7.05 2.94 4.64
N ASP A 141 -7.43 4.14 4.23
CA ASP A 141 -8.55 4.35 3.34
C ASP A 141 -8.22 3.92 1.90
N TYR A 142 -9.28 3.68 1.14
CA TYR A 142 -9.16 3.20 -0.23
C TYR A 142 -8.37 4.18 -1.12
N GLU A 143 -8.54 5.48 -0.91
CA GLU A 143 -7.81 6.52 -1.64
C GLU A 143 -6.31 6.46 -1.34
N PHE A 144 -5.93 6.33 -0.08
CA PHE A 144 -4.53 6.13 0.30
C PHE A 144 -3.96 4.89 -0.40
N MET A 145 -4.65 3.75 -0.33
CA MET A 145 -4.21 2.48 -0.92
C MET A 145 -4.03 2.58 -2.45
N ARG A 146 -4.93 3.29 -3.12
CA ARG A 146 -4.87 3.58 -4.56
C ARG A 146 -3.63 4.40 -4.92
N ASN A 147 -3.33 5.44 -4.14
CA ASN A 147 -2.18 6.33 -4.38
C ASN A 147 -0.86 5.72 -3.88
N TYR A 148 -0.93 4.76 -2.96
CA TYR A 148 0.23 4.10 -2.37
C TYR A 148 1.04 3.28 -3.40
N LYS A 149 0.40 2.80 -4.48
CA LYS A 149 1.03 1.98 -5.56
C LYS A 149 1.77 0.77 -5.00
N ALA A 150 1.11 0.08 -4.09
CA ALA A 150 1.67 -0.93 -3.21
C ALA A 150 1.89 -2.30 -3.88
N MET A 151 2.66 -2.37 -4.97
CA MET A 151 2.86 -3.63 -5.70
C MET A 151 3.45 -4.74 -4.82
N ALA A 152 4.33 -4.41 -3.87
CA ALA A 152 4.85 -5.37 -2.91
C ALA A 152 3.77 -5.84 -1.91
N LEU A 153 2.99 -4.91 -1.35
CA LEU A 153 1.88 -5.24 -0.46
C LEU A 153 0.84 -6.12 -1.14
N PHE A 154 0.49 -5.81 -2.40
CA PHE A 154 -0.44 -6.62 -3.18
C PHE A 154 0.08 -8.04 -3.36
N LYS A 155 1.36 -8.22 -3.73
CA LYS A 155 1.99 -9.54 -3.84
C LYS A 155 1.97 -10.31 -2.52
N ASP A 156 2.25 -9.63 -1.41
CA ASP A 156 2.22 -10.26 -0.09
C ASP A 156 0.79 -10.66 0.31
N VAL A 157 -0.20 -9.79 0.09
CA VAL A 157 -1.62 -10.12 0.33
C VAL A 157 -2.07 -11.30 -0.54
N GLN A 158 -1.64 -11.37 -1.80
CA GLN A 158 -1.96 -12.50 -2.68
C GLN A 158 -1.46 -13.85 -2.12
N ARG A 159 -0.30 -13.87 -1.45
CA ARG A 159 0.26 -15.08 -0.83
C ARG A 159 -0.53 -15.57 0.38
N MET A 160 -1.38 -14.72 0.96
CA MET A 160 -2.22 -15.10 2.10
C MET A 160 -3.49 -15.85 1.68
N PHE A 161 -3.85 -15.82 0.40
CA PHE A 161 -5.01 -16.56 -0.09
C PHE A 161 -4.66 -18.04 -0.25
N PRO A 162 -5.61 -18.95 0.07
CA PRO A 162 -5.47 -20.35 -0.28
C PRO A 162 -5.21 -20.51 -1.80
N PRO A 163 -4.43 -21.52 -2.20
CA PRO A 163 -4.23 -21.83 -3.61
C PRO A 163 -5.57 -21.94 -4.35
N GLY A 164 -5.68 -21.28 -5.51
CA GLY A 164 -6.88 -21.32 -6.36
C GLY A 164 -7.98 -20.31 -6.03
N THR A 165 -8.01 -19.68 -4.84
CA THR A 165 -9.04 -18.67 -4.50
C THR A 165 -8.95 -17.45 -5.41
N LEU A 166 -7.74 -16.95 -5.65
CA LEU A 166 -7.52 -15.80 -6.54
C LEU A 166 -7.90 -16.12 -7.99
N GLU A 167 -7.68 -17.36 -8.43
CA GLU A 167 -8.05 -17.80 -9.77
C GLU A 167 -9.57 -17.88 -9.93
N GLN A 168 -10.27 -18.35 -8.89
CA GLN A 168 -11.73 -18.35 -8.86
C GLN A 168 -12.30 -16.93 -8.90
N MET A 169 -11.73 -15.99 -8.13
CA MET A 169 -12.11 -14.58 -8.19
C MET A 169 -11.86 -13.98 -9.57
N ARG A 170 -10.73 -14.33 -10.20
CA ARG A 170 -10.37 -13.83 -11.53
C ARG A 170 -11.29 -14.40 -12.61
N ARG A 171 -11.67 -15.67 -12.52
CA ARG A 171 -12.66 -16.32 -13.38
C ARG A 171 -14.02 -15.64 -13.27
N HIS A 172 -14.50 -15.43 -12.04
CA HIS A 172 -15.76 -14.76 -11.80
C HIS A 172 -15.76 -13.31 -12.30
N GLY A 173 -14.66 -12.57 -12.09
CA GLY A 173 -14.50 -11.24 -12.67
C GLY A 173 -14.54 -11.26 -14.21
N SER A 174 -13.95 -12.27 -14.84
CA SER A 174 -13.97 -12.42 -16.30
C SER A 174 -15.36 -12.74 -16.83
N GLU A 175 -16.13 -13.58 -16.13
CA GLU A 175 -17.56 -13.85 -16.41
C GLU A 175 -18.40 -12.57 -16.33
N LEU A 176 -18.06 -11.66 -15.42
CA LEU A 176 -18.68 -10.34 -15.27
C LEU A 176 -18.14 -9.28 -16.27
N GLY A 177 -17.32 -9.68 -17.25
CA GLY A 177 -16.76 -8.79 -18.27
C GLY A 177 -15.60 -7.90 -17.78
N MET A 178 -15.06 -8.12 -16.58
CA MET A 178 -13.88 -7.42 -16.09
C MET A 178 -12.63 -7.99 -16.76
N THR A 179 -12.04 -7.23 -17.69
CA THR A 179 -10.77 -7.62 -18.31
C THR A 179 -9.61 -7.38 -17.35
N GLY A 180 -8.89 -8.45 -17.01
CA GLY A 180 -7.70 -8.36 -16.18
C GLY A 180 -6.66 -7.45 -16.84
N ARG A 181 -6.20 -6.42 -16.11
CA ARG A 181 -5.11 -5.57 -16.59
C ARG A 181 -3.76 -6.24 -16.33
N HIS A 182 -3.08 -6.53 -17.44
CA HIS A 182 -1.66 -6.85 -17.61
C HIS A 182 -1.13 -8.11 -16.93
N ALA A 183 -0.69 -9.05 -17.78
CA ALA A 183 0.45 -9.92 -17.52
C ALA A 183 1.75 -9.08 -17.50
#